data_AF-A0A846TPW6-F1
#
_entry.id   AF-A0A846TPW6-F1
#
_cell.length_a   1.000
_cell.length_b   1.000
_cell.length_c   1.000
_cell.angle_alpha   90.00
_cell.angle_beta   90.00
_cell.angle_gamma   90.00
#
_symmetry.space_group_name_H-M   'P 1'
#
loop_
_entity.id
_entity.type
_entity.pdbx_description
1 polymer ?
#
loop_
_entity_poly.entity_id
_entity_poly.type
_entity_poly.pdbx_seq_one_letter_code
_entity_poly.pdbx_strand_id
1 'polypeptide(L)'
;MTKLDAFKLLNIIERVYPLVIIKSDTVQRWMASCEMMDYGLVLKKLVLHMREKPYPPTFDEILINSSGNGSYFVWMDEYSIKD
;
A
#
# COMPACT_ATOMS: atom_id res chain seq x y z
N MET A 1 -13.44 5.23 -2.96
CA MET A 1 -12.84 5.37 -4.32
C MET A 1 -13.22 4.18 -5.19
N THR A 2 -13.04 4.23 -6.51
CA THR A 2 -13.38 3.09 -7.38
C THR A 2 -12.30 2.00 -7.33
N LYS A 3 -12.63 0.77 -7.75
CA LYS A 3 -11.64 -0.32 -7.92
C LYS A 3 -10.53 0.07 -8.90
N LEU A 4 -10.87 0.82 -9.95
CA LEU A 4 -9.89 1.34 -10.91
C LEU A 4 -8.90 2.29 -10.23
N ASP A 5 -9.37 3.16 -9.34
CA ASP A 5 -8.51 4.07 -8.59
C ASP A 5 -7.61 3.31 -7.62
N ALA A 6 -8.14 2.30 -6.93
CA ALA A 6 -7.33 1.41 -6.10
C ALA A 6 -6.24 0.70 -6.92
N PHE A 7 -6.57 0.18 -8.12
CA PHE A 7 -5.57 -0.41 -9.02
C PHE A 7 -4.49 0.58 -9.44
N LYS A 8 -4.85 1.83 -9.73
CA LYS A 8 -3.85 2.88 -10.04
C LYS A 8 -2.89 3.11 -8.88
N LEU A 9 -3.40 3.14 -7.65
CA LEU A 9 -2.58 3.33 -6.45
C LEU A 9 -1.63 2.14 -6.23
N LEU A 10 -2.12 0.91 -6.35
CA LEU A 10 -1.30 -0.30 -6.28
C LEU A 10 -0.18 -0.31 -7.32
N ASN A 11 -0.50 0.08 -8.57
CA ASN A 11 0.49 0.22 -9.63
C ASN A 11 1.53 1.32 -9.34
N ILE A 12 1.14 2.42 -8.69
CA ILE A 12 2.10 3.45 -8.25
C ILE A 12 3.07 2.86 -7.22
N ILE A 13 2.57 2.06 -6.27
CA ILE A 13 3.41 1.42 -5.25
C ILE A 13 4.46 0.51 -5.92
N GLU A 14 4.07 -0.41 -6.78
CA GLU A 14 5.03 -1.32 -7.45
C GLU A 14 6.03 -0.58 -8.35
N ARG A 15 5.65 0.57 -8.92
CA ARG A 15 6.57 1.40 -9.70
C ARG A 15 7.62 2.09 -8.84
N VAL A 16 7.24 2.52 -7.64
CA VAL A 16 8.16 3.17 -6.70
C VAL A 16 9.07 2.14 -6.01
N TYR A 17 8.55 0.94 -5.76
CA TYR A 17 9.30 -0.16 -5.14
C TYR A 17 9.46 -1.31 -6.17
N PRO A 18 10.37 -1.17 -7.14
CA PRO A 18 10.43 -2.08 -8.29
C PRO A 18 10.81 -3.52 -7.92
N LEU A 19 11.44 -3.74 -6.77
CA LEU A 19 11.90 -5.06 -6.30
C LEU A 19 10.78 -5.91 -5.69
N VAL A 20 9.58 -5.36 -5.52
CA VAL A 20 8.46 -6.07 -4.91
C VAL A 20 7.29 -6.27 -5.88
N ILE A 21 6.51 -7.31 -5.63
CA ILE A 21 5.19 -7.57 -6.23
C ILE A 21 4.17 -7.62 -5.11
N ILE A 22 3.02 -6.98 -5.31
CA ILE A 22 1.91 -7.04 -4.37
C ILE A 22 1.26 -8.41 -4.46
N LYS A 23 1.10 -9.10 -3.33
CA LYS A 23 0.46 -10.41 -3.28
C LYS A 23 -1.04 -10.31 -3.62
N SER A 24 -1.59 -11.38 -4.20
CA SER A 24 -2.97 -11.39 -4.69
C SER A 24 -4.02 -11.17 -3.60
N ASP A 25 -3.77 -11.67 -2.39
CA ASP A 25 -4.60 -11.47 -1.20
C ASP A 25 -4.65 -9.98 -0.78
N THR A 26 -3.51 -9.30 -0.87
CA THR A 26 -3.40 -7.85 -0.63
C THR A 26 -4.19 -7.08 -1.67
N VAL A 27 -4.07 -7.43 -2.97
CA VAL A 27 -4.90 -6.82 -4.02
C VAL A 27 -6.39 -7.04 -3.72
N GLN A 28 -6.81 -8.24 -3.33
CA GLN A 28 -8.20 -8.52 -2.97
C GLN A 28 -8.67 -7.69 -1.77
N ARG A 29 -7.84 -7.53 -0.73
CA ARG A 29 -8.13 -6.69 0.43
C ARG A 29 -8.35 -5.22 0.05
N TRP A 30 -7.53 -4.69 -0.85
CA TRP A 30 -7.71 -3.36 -1.45
C TRP A 30 -9.03 -3.26 -2.21
N MET A 31 -9.35 -4.22 -3.07
CA MET A 31 -10.60 -4.20 -3.86
C MET A 31 -11.86 -4.35 -3.01
N ALA A 32 -11.79 -5.08 -1.89
CA ALA A 32 -12.90 -5.24 -0.95
C ALA A 32 -13.15 -3.97 -0.13
N SER A 33 -12.12 -3.16 0.11
CA SER A 33 -12.17 -2.01 1.02
C SER A 33 -12.19 -0.66 0.31
N CYS A 34 -11.95 -0.61 -1.01
CA CYS A 34 -11.72 0.62 -1.75
C CYS A 34 -12.90 1.61 -1.71
N GLU A 35 -14.13 1.12 -1.58
CA GLU A 35 -15.33 1.96 -1.51
C GLU A 35 -15.33 2.83 -0.23
N MET A 36 -14.76 2.32 0.87
CA MET A 36 -14.65 3.04 2.15
C MET A 36 -13.46 4.00 2.20
N MET A 37 -12.60 4.02 1.17
CA MET A 37 -11.39 4.82 1.15
C MET A 37 -11.56 6.11 0.36
N ASP A 38 -10.97 7.20 0.86
CA ASP A 38 -10.84 8.45 0.11
C ASP A 38 -9.54 8.46 -0.71
N TYR A 39 -9.66 8.67 -2.02
CA TYR A 39 -8.52 8.62 -2.93
C TYR A 39 -7.48 9.70 -2.62
N GLY A 40 -7.93 10.94 -2.35
CA GLY A 40 -7.04 12.06 -2.08
C GLY A 40 -6.23 11.86 -0.80
N LEU A 41 -6.88 11.37 0.25
CA LEU A 41 -6.25 11.04 1.53
C LEU A 41 -5.25 9.89 1.38
N VAL A 42 -5.63 8.81 0.70
CA VAL A 42 -4.74 7.66 0.45
C VAL A 42 -3.52 8.08 -0.36
N LEU A 43 -3.71 8.83 -1.45
CA LEU A 43 -2.61 9.31 -2.27
C LEU A 43 -1.66 10.22 -1.47
N LYS A 44 -2.20 11.13 -0.66
CA LYS A 44 -1.39 12.00 0.21
C LYS A 44 -0.54 11.17 1.18
N LYS A 45 -1.13 10.15 1.82
CA LYS A 45 -0.41 9.25 2.73
C LYS A 45 0.68 8.45 2.01
N LEU A 46 0.39 7.92 0.82
CA LEU A 46 1.38 7.21 0.00
C LEU A 46 2.58 8.09 -0.31
N VAL A 47 2.34 9.33 -0.76
CA VAL A 47 3.41 10.28 -1.07
C VAL A 47 4.28 10.59 0.15
N LEU A 48 3.68 10.75 1.33
CA LEU A 48 4.43 10.96 2.57
C LEU A 48 5.27 9.74 2.93
N HIS A 49 4.69 8.54 2.92
CA HIS A 49 5.41 7.30 3.22
C HIS A 49 6.60 7.09 2.27
N MET A 50 6.38 7.26 0.96
CA MET A 50 7.42 7.09 -0.07
C MET A 50 8.58 8.08 0.05
N ARG A 51 8.37 9.25 0.68
CA ARG A 51 9.44 10.21 0.93
C ARG A 51 10.30 9.84 2.14
N GLU A 52 9.74 9.11 3.09
CA GLU A 52 10.37 8.85 4.39
C GLU A 52 10.92 7.44 4.52
N LYS A 53 10.32 6.45 3.85
CA LYS A 53 10.59 5.04 4.08
C LYS A 53 11.11 4.34 2.81
N PRO A 54 12.17 3.52 2.91
CA PRO A 54 12.74 2.79 1.77
C PRO A 54 11.98 1.48 1.44
N TYR A 55 10.84 1.23 2.10
CA TYR A 55 10.06 -0.01 1.97
C TYR A 55 8.60 0.31 1.63
N PRO A 56 7.90 -0.60 0.93
CA PRO A 56 6.52 -0.36 0.53
C PRO A 56 5.59 -0.24 1.75
N PRO A 57 4.54 0.59 1.65
CA PRO A 57 3.57 0.73 2.73
C PRO A 57 2.68 -0.50 2.86
N THR A 58 2.33 -0.84 4.09
CA THR A 58 1.25 -1.81 4.36
C THR A 58 -0.12 -1.17 4.12
N PHE A 59 -1.12 -2.01 3.87
CA PHE A 59 -2.52 -1.61 3.81
C PHE A 59 -2.94 -0.84 5.07
N ASP A 60 -2.51 -1.32 6.24
CA ASP A 60 -2.89 -0.74 7.53
C ASP A 60 -2.18 0.60 7.81
N GLU A 61 -0.93 0.80 7.39
CA GLU A 61 -0.25 2.11 7.45
C GLU A 61 -0.96 3.18 6.60
N ILE A 62 -1.56 2.78 5.48
CA ILE A 62 -2.30 3.68 4.59
C ILE A 62 -3.71 3.93 5.12
N LEU A 63 -4.40 2.91 5.60
CA LEU A 63 -5.80 3.04 6.02
C LEU A 63 -5.91 3.62 7.43
N ILE A 64 -5.24 3.00 8.40
CA ILE A 64 -5.26 3.40 9.80
C ILE A 64 -4.14 4.42 9.97
N ASN A 65 -4.41 5.51 10.68
CA ASN A 65 -3.36 6.48 11.05
C ASN A 65 -2.46 5.88 12.16
N SER A 66 -2.04 4.62 11.99
CA SER A 66 -1.25 3.89 12.96
C SER A 66 0.19 4.34 12.79
N SER A 67 0.63 5.23 13.66
CA SER A 67 2.05 5.34 14.02
C SER A 67 2.43 4.04 14.76
N GLY A 68 2.50 2.95 14.00
CA GLY A 68 2.73 1.61 14.54
C GLY A 68 4.14 1.49 15.08
N ASN A 69 4.27 1.59 16.40
CA ASN A 69 5.39 1.02 17.13
C ASN A 69 5.25 -0.51 17.03
N GLY A 70 5.97 -1.19 16.12
CA GLY A 70 6.01 -2.65 16.10
C GLY A 70 6.25 -3.29 14.74
N SER A 71 7.40 -3.98 14.62
CA SER A 71 7.88 -4.82 13.51
C SER A 71 8.29 -4.11 12.22
N TYR A 72 9.60 -4.11 11.94
CA TYR A 72 10.23 -3.54 10.75
C TYR A 72 9.87 -4.24 9.42
N PHE A 73 9.11 -5.35 9.46
CA PHE A 73 8.94 -6.25 8.32
C PHE A 73 7.49 -6.67 8.02
N VAL A 74 6.47 -6.01 8.60
CA VAL A 74 5.05 -6.34 8.35
C VAL A 74 4.69 -6.25 6.86
N TRP A 75 5.33 -5.35 6.12
CA TRP A 75 5.14 -5.28 4.66
C TRP A 75 5.53 -6.58 3.95
N MET A 76 6.41 -7.43 4.48
CA MET A 76 6.71 -8.73 3.83
C MET A 76 5.51 -9.69 3.81
N ASP A 77 4.49 -9.45 4.63
CA ASP A 77 3.24 -10.22 4.59
C ASP A 77 2.41 -9.84 3.36
N GLU A 78 2.50 -8.60 2.89
CA GLU A 78 1.71 -8.08 1.77
C GLU A 78 2.41 -8.12 0.40
N TYR A 79 3.74 -8.24 0.41
CA TYR A 79 4.56 -8.16 -0.80
C TYR A 79 5.49 -9.37 -0.93
N SER A 80 5.74 -9.80 -2.16
CA SER A 80 6.79 -10.78 -2.51
C SER A 80 7.96 -10.06 -3.17
N ILE A 81 9.18 -10.58 -3.01
CA ILE A 81 10.36 -10.07 -3.71
C ILE A 81 10.36 -10.63 -5.14
N LYS A 82 10.70 -9.81 -6.13
CA LYS A 82 10.91 -10.26 -7.52
C LYS A 82 12.22 -11.05 -7.61
N ASP A 83 12.14 -12.22 -8.24
CA ASP A 83 13.30 -13.03 -8.62
C ASP A 83 14.14 -12.35 -9.72
#